data_AF-A0A937AYM8-F1
#
_entry.id   AF-A0A937AYM8-F1
#
_cell.length_a   1.000
_cell.length_b   1.000
_cell.length_c   1.000
_cell.angle_alpha   90.00
_cell.angle_beta   90.00
_cell.angle_gamma   90.00
#
_symmetry.space_group_name_H-M   'P 1'
#
loop_
_entity.id
_entity.type
_entity.pdbx_description
1 polymer ?
#
loop_
_entity_poly.entity_id
_entity_poly.type
_entity_poly.pdbx_seq_one_letter_code
_entity_poly.pdbx_strand_id
1 'polypeptide(L)'
;MQRTLLLLFGFYLSLMFSQAQKPVQALLEDRNSDTQPWEIYSLLLYTYTGADSLETLQQNSRDGLSGALRPSFLETSVFDAQNRKTSWTFSMMETPEWKDQRRNLYTYNSDGLLSSRLLQYNYTGTWEDRFRYDYEYDQNQQKIRTRIFFNDSGNWKASYTELFHYDGFGNLINCIKADTDSLGTVTDSTFREFYTYTLFNKIQTRLIEFKGGPGGWIPQEKYSYTYNLGGSLNTLLKQVDMYGDQVLDDEYKVLYTYNPDGNPHQETYFHLEASPLSGMQQRLTYFYTLSNEESGPQKTLTVYPNPAAELVQADGITGNGTLLLSDLYGHTFQLSLQNGRADISALAAGMYIARIQQKEQTYNGGKLIIAR
;
A
#
# COMPACT_ATOMS: atom_id res chain seq x y z
N MET A 1 -43.70 5.39 14.63
CA MET A 1 -42.64 5.79 15.57
C MET A 1 -41.44 6.19 14.73
N GLN A 2 -41.16 7.48 14.64
CA GLN A 2 -40.19 8.06 13.70
C GLN A 2 -38.91 8.39 14.47
N ARG A 3 -37.80 7.77 14.09
CA ARG A 3 -36.44 8.26 14.39
C ARG A 3 -35.56 7.93 13.19
N THR A 4 -35.27 8.95 12.39
CA THR A 4 -34.21 8.92 11.40
C THR A 4 -33.31 10.11 11.72
N LEU A 5 -32.19 9.84 12.40
CA LEU A 5 -31.05 10.74 12.42
C LEU A 5 -29.93 9.97 11.73
N LEU A 6 -29.75 10.23 10.44
CA LEU A 6 -28.70 9.64 9.64
C LEU A 6 -27.55 10.67 9.61
N LEU A 7 -26.61 10.54 10.54
CA LEU A 7 -25.34 11.28 10.48
C LEU A 7 -24.45 10.54 9.47
N LEU A 8 -24.54 10.94 8.21
CA LEU A 8 -23.60 10.54 7.17
C LEU A 8 -22.37 11.46 7.26
N PHE A 9 -21.33 11.02 7.96
CA PHE A 9 -20.00 11.57 7.73
C PHE A 9 -19.47 10.96 6.44
N GLY A 10 -19.22 11.82 5.45
CA GLY A 10 -18.56 11.42 4.23
C GLY A 10 -17.08 11.77 4.33
N PHE A 11 -16.21 10.80 4.06
CA PHE A 11 -14.83 11.07 3.69
C PHE A 11 -14.68 10.84 2.19
N TYR A 12 -13.87 11.67 1.56
CA TYR A 12 -13.53 11.55 0.16
C TYR A 12 -12.01 11.59 0.00
N LEU A 13 -11.46 10.60 -0.68
CA LEU A 13 -10.02 10.48 -0.91
C LEU A 13 -9.74 10.65 -2.41
N SER A 14 -8.98 11.68 -2.77
CA SER A 14 -8.42 11.84 -4.11
C SER A 14 -6.94 11.49 -4.12
N LEU A 15 -6.49 10.79 -5.16
CA LEU A 15 -5.07 10.50 -5.40
C LEU A 15 -4.65 11.13 -6.72
N MET A 16 -3.49 11.78 -6.73
CA MET A 16 -2.82 12.20 -7.96
C MET A 16 -1.56 11.37 -8.15
N PHE A 17 -1.34 10.93 -9.38
CA PHE A 17 -0.23 10.06 -9.72
C PHE A 17 0.72 10.75 -10.70
N SER A 18 2.01 10.52 -10.54
CA SER A 18 3.02 10.85 -11.55
C SER A 18 2.83 10.04 -12.83
N GLN A 19 3.57 10.39 -13.89
CA GLN A 19 3.62 9.60 -15.14
C GLN A 19 4.06 8.14 -14.93
N ALA A 20 4.84 7.87 -13.87
CA ALA A 20 5.23 6.52 -13.47
C ALA A 20 4.13 5.78 -12.68
N GLN A 21 2.90 6.31 -12.64
CA GLN A 21 1.76 5.76 -11.90
C GLN A 21 2.02 5.64 -10.39
N LYS A 22 2.82 6.56 -9.83
CA LYS A 22 3.04 6.63 -8.38
C LYS A 22 2.30 7.79 -7.75
N PRO A 23 1.68 7.61 -6.57
CA PRO A 23 0.98 8.69 -5.92
C PRO A 23 1.98 9.79 -5.55
N VAL A 24 1.77 11.00 -6.06
CA VAL A 24 2.55 12.19 -5.70
C VAL A 24 1.81 13.05 -4.68
N GLN A 25 0.50 12.88 -4.61
CA GLN A 25 -0.37 13.60 -3.68
C GLN A 25 -1.60 12.78 -3.34
N ALA A 26 -2.05 12.87 -2.09
CA ALA A 26 -3.38 12.40 -1.67
C ALA A 26 -4.11 13.51 -0.92
N LEU A 27 -5.38 13.71 -1.25
CA LEU A 27 -6.25 14.68 -0.61
C LEU A 27 -7.37 13.94 0.11
N LEU A 28 -7.45 14.11 1.43
CA LEU A 28 -8.57 13.63 2.23
C LEU A 28 -9.47 14.82 2.55
N GLU A 29 -10.71 14.73 2.10
CA GLU A 29 -11.74 15.73 2.30
C GLU A 29 -12.83 15.13 3.19
N ASP A 30 -13.43 15.96 4.04
CA ASP A 30 -14.58 15.61 4.85
C ASP A 30 -15.72 16.61 4.67
N ARG A 31 -16.93 16.17 5.01
CA ARG A 31 -18.08 17.05 5.15
C ARG A 31 -18.92 16.62 6.35
N ASN A 32 -19.33 17.61 7.15
CA ASN A 32 -20.13 17.36 8.35
C ASN A 32 -21.63 17.18 8.07
N SER A 33 -22.09 17.58 6.88
CA SER A 33 -23.46 17.35 6.42
C SER A 33 -23.55 17.37 4.89
N ASP A 34 -24.64 16.83 4.34
CA ASP A 34 -24.92 16.85 2.90
C ASP A 34 -25.10 18.26 2.31
N THR A 35 -25.30 19.25 3.17
CA THR A 35 -25.53 20.65 2.79
C THR A 35 -24.27 21.52 2.87
N GLN A 36 -23.19 21.02 3.46
CA GLN A 36 -21.92 21.73 3.55
C GLN A 36 -21.02 21.36 2.37
N PRO A 37 -20.17 22.31 1.89
CA PRO A 37 -19.13 21.97 0.94
C PRO A 37 -18.16 20.96 1.54
N TRP A 38 -17.48 20.19 0.68
CA TRP A 38 -16.33 19.40 1.09
C TRP A 38 -15.21 20.33 1.54
N GLU A 39 -14.59 20.01 2.67
CA GLU A 39 -13.44 20.73 3.20
C GLU A 39 -12.23 19.80 3.20
N ILE A 40 -11.05 20.35 2.89
CA ILE A 40 -9.82 19.55 2.95
C ILE A 40 -9.47 19.31 4.41
N TYR A 41 -9.49 18.05 4.80
CA TYR A 41 -9.09 17.59 6.13
C TYR A 41 -7.58 17.37 6.22
N SER A 42 -7.01 16.70 5.20
CA SER A 42 -5.60 16.35 5.15
C SER A 42 -5.06 16.30 3.71
N LEU A 43 -3.80 16.68 3.55
CA LEU A 43 -3.05 16.63 2.31
C LEU A 43 -1.74 15.86 2.55
N LEU A 44 -1.56 14.75 1.84
CA LEU A 44 -0.33 13.97 1.82
C LEU A 44 0.47 14.30 0.56
N LEU A 45 1.76 14.56 0.72
CA LEU A 45 2.71 14.81 -0.36
C LEU A 45 3.80 13.74 -0.33
N TYR A 46 4.11 13.18 -1.49
CA TYR A 46 5.05 12.07 -1.62
C TYR A 46 6.23 12.48 -2.51
N THR A 47 7.46 12.21 -2.08
CA THR A 47 8.66 12.31 -2.92
C THR A 47 9.38 10.98 -3.00
N TYR A 48 10.02 10.72 -4.13
CA TYR A 48 10.67 9.45 -4.41
C TYR A 48 12.13 9.66 -4.81
N THR A 49 13.02 8.82 -4.28
CA THR A 49 14.41 8.70 -4.76
C THR A 49 14.53 7.61 -5.79
N GLY A 50 15.21 7.91 -6.90
CA GLY A 50 15.42 6.95 -7.98
C GLY A 50 14.11 6.47 -8.60
N ALA A 51 14.14 5.24 -9.13
CA ALA A 51 13.03 4.74 -9.94
C ALA A 51 11.76 4.41 -9.14
N ASP A 52 11.81 4.06 -7.84
CA ASP A 52 10.64 3.49 -7.09
C ASP A 52 10.53 3.73 -5.58
N SER A 53 11.55 4.27 -4.90
CA SER A 53 11.54 4.29 -3.44
C SER A 53 10.99 5.58 -2.85
N LEU A 54 9.96 5.47 -2.00
CA LEU A 54 9.39 6.60 -1.27
C LEU A 54 10.42 7.16 -0.28
N GLU A 55 10.91 8.36 -0.57
CA GLU A 55 11.90 9.07 0.24
C GLU A 55 11.20 9.88 1.33
N THR A 56 10.21 10.69 0.96
CA THR A 56 9.49 11.51 1.93
C THR A 56 7.98 11.39 1.81
N LEU A 57 7.30 11.44 2.96
CA LEU A 57 5.86 11.60 3.09
C LEU A 57 5.60 12.75 4.05
N GLN A 58 5.03 13.84 3.56
CA GLN A 58 4.60 14.96 4.39
C GLN A 58 3.09 14.98 4.48
N GLN A 59 2.56 15.06 5.70
CA GLN A 59 1.16 15.35 5.93
C GLN A 59 0.98 16.82 6.34
N ASN A 60 0.04 17.48 5.69
CA ASN A 60 -0.51 18.76 6.13
C ASN A 60 -1.95 18.53 6.58
N SER A 61 -2.25 18.86 7.83
CA SER A 61 -3.59 18.72 8.40
C SER A 61 -4.26 20.09 8.54
N ARG A 62 -5.59 20.11 8.47
CA ARG A 62 -6.37 21.31 8.75
C ARG A 62 -6.19 21.76 10.20
N ASP A 63 -5.78 23.00 10.39
CA ASP A 63 -5.76 23.66 11.70
C ASP A 63 -7.19 24.01 12.12
N GLY A 64 -7.64 23.47 13.25
CA GLY A 64 -9.04 23.62 13.69
C GLY A 64 -9.47 25.06 14.01
N LEU A 65 -8.54 26.00 14.18
CA LEU A 65 -8.84 27.40 14.50
C LEU A 65 -8.87 28.29 13.26
N SER A 66 -7.90 28.12 12.37
CA SER A 66 -7.72 28.94 11.17
C SER A 66 -8.29 28.31 9.89
N GLY A 67 -8.58 27.01 9.92
CA GLY A 67 -8.97 26.24 8.74
C GLY A 67 -7.85 26.05 7.71
N ALA A 68 -6.67 26.61 7.95
CA ALA A 68 -5.52 26.51 7.05
C ALA A 68 -4.85 25.14 7.17
N LEU A 69 -4.34 24.60 6.07
CA LEU A 69 -3.48 23.42 6.11
C LEU A 69 -2.11 23.78 6.68
N ARG A 70 -1.69 23.04 7.69
CA ARG A 70 -0.37 23.18 8.32
C ARG A 70 0.36 21.85 8.31
N PRO A 71 1.68 21.83 8.10
CA PRO A 71 2.46 20.61 8.25
C PRO A 71 2.24 20.02 9.65
N SER A 72 1.95 18.72 9.71
CA SER A 72 1.69 18.00 10.96
C SER A 72 2.79 16.98 11.24
N PHE A 73 3.12 16.14 10.26
CA PHE A 73 4.27 15.24 10.34
C PHE A 73 5.00 15.10 9.01
N LEU A 74 6.25 14.63 9.12
CA LEU A 74 7.14 14.29 8.03
C LEU A 74 7.74 12.91 8.30
N GLU A 75 7.69 12.04 7.32
CA GLU A 75 8.44 10.79 7.30
C GLU A 75 9.54 10.87 6.26
N THR A 76 10.74 10.40 6.61
CA THR A 76 11.88 10.29 5.69
C THR A 76 12.42 8.86 5.70
N SER A 77 12.80 8.32 4.54
CA SER A 77 13.41 7.00 4.39
C SER A 77 14.74 7.11 3.66
N VAL A 78 15.74 6.34 4.09
CA VAL A 78 17.04 6.21 3.41
C VAL A 78 17.18 4.77 2.93
N PHE A 79 17.81 4.61 1.76
CA PHE A 79 17.98 3.33 1.10
C PHE A 79 19.45 3.06 0.78
N ASP A 80 19.85 1.79 0.78
CA ASP A 80 21.18 1.37 0.31
C ASP A 80 21.25 1.28 -1.22
N ALA A 81 22.42 0.88 -1.74
CA ALA A 81 22.66 0.72 -3.18
C ALA A 81 21.83 -0.41 -3.83
N GLN A 82 21.23 -1.30 -3.03
CA GLN A 82 20.31 -2.35 -3.50
C GLN A 82 18.84 -1.90 -3.36
N ASN A 83 18.60 -0.62 -3.06
CA ASN A 83 17.29 -0.04 -2.86
C ASN A 83 16.51 -0.63 -1.67
N ARG A 84 17.22 -1.14 -0.65
CA ARG A 84 16.62 -1.62 0.60
C ARG A 84 16.64 -0.50 1.63
N LYS A 85 15.55 -0.34 2.38
CA LYS A 85 15.40 0.73 3.38
C LYS A 85 16.35 0.51 4.56
N THR A 86 17.33 1.38 4.75
CA THR A 86 18.29 1.31 5.87
C THR A 86 17.84 2.12 7.08
N SER A 87 17.04 3.16 6.88
CA SER A 87 16.41 3.90 7.98
C SER A 87 15.07 4.52 7.60
N TRP A 88 14.25 4.78 8.61
CA TRP A 88 13.04 5.59 8.51
C TRP A 88 12.95 6.50 9.73
N THR A 89 12.68 7.78 9.55
CA THR A 89 12.52 8.76 10.62
C THR A 89 11.15 9.41 10.52
N PHE A 90 10.48 9.54 11.66
CA PHE A 90 9.23 10.28 11.80
C PHE A 90 9.47 11.53 12.64
N SER A 91 9.08 12.66 12.08
CA SER A 91 9.25 14.00 12.65
C SER A 91 7.90 14.67 12.76
N MET A 92 7.71 15.47 13.81
CA MET A 92 6.52 16.29 14.02
C MET A 92 6.87 17.76 13.85
N MET A 93 5.93 18.55 13.34
CA MET A 93 6.11 19.99 13.27
C MET A 93 5.89 20.61 14.66
N GLU A 94 6.95 21.18 15.23
CA GLU A 94 6.92 22.00 16.43
C GLU A 94 7.29 23.44 16.04
N THR A 95 6.28 24.22 15.66
CA THR A 95 6.41 25.55 15.03
C THR A 95 7.60 26.38 15.57
N PRO A 96 8.59 26.76 14.73
CA PRO A 96 8.66 26.63 13.26
C PRO A 96 9.50 25.45 12.74
N GLU A 97 9.85 24.47 13.57
CA GLU A 97 10.87 23.46 13.24
C GLU A 97 10.31 22.03 13.23
N TRP A 98 10.83 21.20 12.32
CA TRP A 98 10.63 19.76 12.39
C TRP A 98 11.46 19.17 13.52
N LYS A 99 10.82 18.42 14.42
CA LYS A 99 11.52 17.65 15.45
C LYS A 99 11.32 16.16 15.23
N ASP A 100 12.42 15.47 15.03
CA ASP A 100 12.45 14.02 14.96
C ASP A 100 11.99 13.41 16.28
N GLN A 101 11.01 12.51 16.23
CA GLN A 101 10.41 11.89 17.42
C GLN A 101 10.84 10.43 17.57
N ARG A 102 10.88 9.68 16.46
CA ARG A 102 11.26 8.27 16.43
C ARG A 102 11.94 7.91 15.11
N ARG A 103 12.82 6.92 15.14
CA ARG A 103 13.39 6.33 13.93
C ARG A 103 13.56 4.82 14.03
N ASN A 104 13.49 4.16 12.90
CA ASN A 104 13.86 2.77 12.73
C ASN A 104 15.18 2.68 11.96
N LEU A 105 16.10 1.85 12.42
CA LEU A 105 17.31 1.44 11.71
C LEU A 105 17.18 -0.03 11.32
N TYR A 106 17.51 -0.37 10.09
CA TYR A 106 17.32 -1.70 9.53
C TYR A 106 18.66 -2.31 9.13
N THR A 107 18.85 -3.59 9.41
CA THR A 107 20.01 -4.37 8.96
C THR A 107 19.55 -5.59 8.19
N TYR A 108 20.38 -6.04 7.23
CA TYR A 108 20.06 -7.15 6.34
C TYR A 108 21.16 -8.21 6.42
N ASN A 109 20.77 -9.49 6.32
CA ASN A 109 21.71 -10.60 6.20
C ASN A 109 22.33 -10.68 4.79
N SER A 110 23.19 -11.68 4.56
CA SER A 110 23.84 -11.92 3.26
C SER A 110 22.87 -12.24 2.13
N ASP A 111 21.71 -12.81 2.45
CA ASP A 111 20.64 -13.12 1.48
C ASP A 111 19.76 -11.89 1.17
N GLY A 112 20.04 -10.77 1.84
CA GLY A 112 19.31 -9.52 1.70
C GLY A 112 17.96 -9.49 2.42
N LEU A 113 17.69 -10.45 3.31
CA LEU A 113 16.53 -10.47 4.19
C LEU A 113 16.79 -9.60 5.42
N LEU A 114 15.75 -8.98 5.95
CA LEU A 114 15.84 -8.10 7.12
C LEU A 114 16.27 -8.92 8.35
N SER A 115 17.49 -8.74 8.85
CA SER A 115 18.01 -9.50 10.00
C SER A 115 17.68 -8.84 11.33
N SER A 116 17.67 -7.50 11.39
CA SER A 116 17.24 -6.79 12.60
C SER A 116 16.65 -5.41 12.32
N ARG A 117 15.87 -4.92 13.29
CA ARG A 117 15.34 -3.56 13.34
C ARG A 117 15.57 -2.97 14.73
N LEU A 118 16.09 -1.74 14.79
CA LEU A 118 16.24 -0.98 16.03
C LEU A 118 15.33 0.26 15.99
N LEU A 119 14.41 0.37 16.94
CA LEU A 119 13.54 1.53 17.14
C LEU A 119 14.13 2.42 18.22
N GLN A 120 14.38 3.68 17.86
CA GLN A 120 14.89 4.71 18.75
C GLN A 120 13.87 5.85 18.90
N TYR A 121 13.85 6.49 20.07
CA TYR A 121 13.05 7.69 20.36
C TYR A 121 13.95 8.88 20.65
N ASN A 122 13.45 10.08 20.40
CA ASN A 122 14.15 11.33 20.67
C ASN A 122 13.28 12.27 21.53
N TYR A 123 13.22 11.99 22.83
CA TYR A 123 12.40 12.80 23.75
C TYR A 123 13.11 14.06 24.24
N THR A 124 14.45 14.06 24.25
CA THR A 124 15.30 15.06 24.93
C THR A 124 16.31 15.74 24.00
N GLY A 125 16.22 15.50 22.68
CA GLY A 125 17.22 15.95 21.70
C GLY A 125 18.33 14.91 21.45
N THR A 126 18.31 13.78 22.16
CA THR A 126 19.21 12.64 21.94
C THR A 126 18.43 11.37 21.63
N TRP A 127 18.96 10.58 20.69
CA TRP A 127 18.38 9.28 20.33
C TRP A 127 18.64 8.23 21.42
N GLU A 128 17.56 7.62 21.88
CA GLU A 128 17.57 6.54 22.86
C GLU A 128 17.03 5.25 22.24
N ASP A 129 17.78 4.16 22.38
CA ASP A 129 17.34 2.83 21.99
C ASP A 129 16.15 2.40 22.82
N ARG A 130 15.09 1.90 22.17
CA ARG A 130 13.88 1.47 22.88
C ARG A 130 13.49 0.03 22.62
N PHE A 131 13.44 -0.37 21.35
CA PHE A 131 13.11 -1.74 20.98
C PHE A 131 14.08 -2.28 19.94
N ARG A 132 14.47 -3.54 20.10
CA ARG A 132 15.21 -4.30 19.09
C ARG A 132 14.38 -5.49 18.64
N TYR A 133 14.36 -5.73 17.34
CA TYR A 133 13.70 -6.87 16.72
C TYR A 133 14.77 -7.67 15.97
N ASP A 134 14.87 -8.95 16.27
CA ASP A 134 15.77 -9.88 15.58
C ASP A 134 14.93 -10.91 14.81
N TYR A 135 15.26 -11.16 13.55
CA TYR A 135 14.47 -12.00 12.65
C TYR A 135 15.26 -13.24 12.23
N GLU A 136 14.61 -14.40 12.21
CA GLU A 136 15.18 -15.65 11.70
C GLU A 136 14.31 -16.21 10.58
N TYR A 137 14.97 -16.86 9.62
CA TYR A 137 14.38 -17.40 8.41
C TYR A 137 14.75 -18.87 8.27
N ASP A 138 13.87 -19.65 7.64
CA ASP A 138 14.18 -21.02 7.22
C ASP A 138 14.95 -21.05 5.89
N GLN A 139 15.23 -22.26 5.40
CA GLN A 139 15.89 -22.49 4.12
C GLN A 139 15.08 -22.01 2.89
N ASN A 140 13.77 -21.81 3.05
CA ASN A 140 12.88 -21.28 2.02
C ASN A 140 12.74 -19.74 2.13
N GLN A 141 13.56 -19.10 2.97
CA GLN A 141 13.53 -17.66 3.24
C GLN A 141 12.21 -17.17 3.85
N GLN A 142 11.44 -18.07 4.48
CA GLN A 142 10.25 -17.71 5.23
C GLN A 142 10.63 -17.33 6.66
N LYS A 143 10.08 -16.23 7.17
CA LYS A 143 10.38 -15.76 8.53
C LYS A 143 9.76 -16.72 9.53
N ILE A 144 10.56 -17.46 10.28
CA ILE A 144 10.10 -18.44 11.27
C ILE A 144 10.10 -17.90 12.70
N ARG A 145 10.85 -16.83 12.96
CA ARG A 145 10.95 -16.23 14.30
C ARG A 145 11.13 -14.71 14.25
N THR A 146 10.47 -14.01 15.17
CA THR A 146 10.84 -12.64 15.59
C THR A 146 11.14 -12.66 17.08
N ARG A 147 12.29 -12.18 17.53
CA ARG A 147 12.55 -11.89 18.96
C ARG A 147 12.46 -10.39 19.20
N ILE A 148 11.71 -9.98 20.23
CA ILE A 148 11.53 -8.57 20.57
C ILE A 148 12.20 -8.31 21.92
N PHE A 149 13.03 -7.29 21.97
CA PHE A 149 13.71 -6.83 23.17
C PHE A 149 13.30 -5.39 23.47
N PHE A 150 13.19 -5.07 24.75
CA PHE A 150 12.99 -3.71 25.25
C PHE A 150 14.26 -3.26 25.99
N ASN A 151 14.68 -2.01 25.75
CA ASN A 151 15.81 -1.42 26.44
C ASN A 151 15.33 -0.78 27.75
N ASP A 152 15.78 -1.32 28.87
CA ASP A 152 15.59 -0.76 30.20
C ASP A 152 16.90 -0.15 30.70
N SER A 153 17.04 1.16 30.57
CA SER A 153 18.19 1.92 31.09
C SER A 153 19.54 1.38 30.60
N GLY A 154 19.65 1.10 29.30
CA GLY A 154 20.84 0.56 28.65
C GLY A 154 20.91 -0.96 28.60
N ASN A 155 20.00 -1.68 29.29
CA ASN A 155 20.00 -3.14 29.31
C ASN A 155 18.88 -3.71 28.44
N TRP A 156 19.24 -4.57 27.50
CA TRP A 156 18.26 -5.28 26.67
C TRP A 156 17.61 -6.42 27.45
N LYS A 157 16.30 -6.33 27.63
CA LYS A 157 15.47 -7.39 28.22
C LYS A 157 14.62 -8.02 27.14
N ALA A 158 14.57 -9.35 27.10
CA ALA A 158 13.64 -10.05 26.23
C ALA A 158 12.21 -9.68 26.63
N SER A 159 11.38 -9.33 25.65
CA SER A 159 9.97 -9.00 25.85
C SER A 159 9.12 -10.20 25.50
N TYR A 160 9.14 -10.62 24.24
CA TYR A 160 8.46 -11.83 23.77
C TYR A 160 9.07 -12.30 22.44
N THR A 161 8.70 -13.51 22.04
CA THR A 161 9.04 -14.10 20.74
C THR A 161 7.77 -14.44 19.97
N GLU A 162 7.79 -14.18 18.67
CA GLU A 162 6.78 -14.64 17.72
C GLU A 162 7.36 -15.81 16.92
N LEU A 163 6.60 -16.89 16.81
CA LEU A 163 6.92 -18.10 16.03
C LEU A 163 5.91 -18.25 14.90
N PHE A 164 6.41 -18.49 13.69
CA PHE A 164 5.58 -18.58 12.48
C PHE A 164 5.70 -19.97 11.88
N HIS A 165 4.56 -20.56 11.53
CA HIS A 165 4.48 -21.88 10.91
C HIS A 165 3.73 -21.81 9.59
N TYR A 166 4.26 -22.50 8.58
CA TYR A 166 3.75 -22.48 7.23
C TYR A 166 3.33 -23.88 6.77
N ASP A 167 2.38 -23.95 5.86
CA ASP A 167 2.06 -25.19 5.14
C ASP A 167 3.08 -25.47 4.01
N GLY A 168 2.91 -26.59 3.31
CA GLY A 168 3.77 -26.97 2.19
C GLY A 168 3.68 -26.05 0.95
N PHE A 169 2.69 -25.16 0.90
CA PHE A 169 2.55 -24.14 -0.15
C PHE A 169 3.15 -22.78 0.28
N GLY A 170 3.69 -22.69 1.50
CA GLY A 170 4.24 -21.46 2.06
C GLY A 170 3.19 -20.48 2.60
N ASN A 171 1.96 -20.94 2.83
CA ASN A 171 0.94 -20.13 3.49
C ASN A 171 1.16 -20.15 5.01
N LEU A 172 1.10 -19.00 5.67
CA LEU A 172 1.18 -18.91 7.14
C LEU A 172 -0.06 -19.55 7.76
N ILE A 173 0.08 -20.70 8.41
CA ILE A 173 -1.06 -21.39 9.03
C ILE A 173 -1.21 -21.06 10.51
N ASN A 174 -0.13 -20.63 11.16
CA ASN A 174 -0.13 -20.35 12.59
C ASN A 174 0.96 -19.33 12.99
N CYS A 175 0.61 -18.41 13.89
CA CYS A 175 1.53 -17.52 14.57
C CYS A 175 1.34 -17.66 16.09
N ILE A 176 2.42 -17.83 16.86
CA ILE A 176 2.38 -17.91 18.33
C ILE A 176 3.21 -16.79 18.90
N LYS A 177 2.64 -16.00 19.81
CA LYS A 177 3.37 -15.06 20.65
C LYS A 177 3.55 -15.66 22.03
N ALA A 178 4.81 -15.72 22.47
CA ALA A 178 5.18 -16.34 23.71
C ALA A 178 6.21 -15.50 24.47
N ASP A 179 6.07 -15.50 25.80
CA ASP A 179 7.05 -14.93 26.71
C ASP A 179 8.35 -15.71 26.59
N THR A 180 9.46 -14.99 26.74
CA THR A 180 10.79 -15.57 26.69
C THR A 180 11.62 -15.17 27.90
N ASP A 181 12.42 -16.11 28.39
CA ASP A 181 13.43 -15.81 29.40
C ASP A 181 14.57 -14.95 28.84
N SER A 182 15.52 -14.58 29.70
CA SER A 182 16.70 -13.79 29.31
C SER A 182 17.61 -14.47 28.29
N LEU A 183 17.45 -15.77 28.06
CA LEU A 183 18.20 -16.56 27.07
C LEU A 183 17.43 -16.69 25.75
N GLY A 184 16.21 -16.15 25.66
CA GLY A 184 15.35 -16.26 24.48
C GLY A 184 14.64 -17.61 24.37
N THR A 185 14.60 -18.40 25.46
CA THR A 185 13.83 -19.64 25.54
C THR A 185 12.36 -19.29 25.77
N VAL A 186 11.48 -19.90 24.99
CA VAL A 186 10.02 -19.72 25.15
C VAL A 186 9.57 -20.38 26.45
N THR A 187 8.93 -19.60 27.32
CA THR A 187 8.48 -20.05 28.65
C THR A 187 6.97 -20.21 28.74
N ASP A 188 6.21 -19.31 28.12
CA ASP A 188 4.74 -19.43 28.08
C ASP A 188 4.15 -18.76 26.84
N SER A 189 3.19 -19.42 26.19
CA SER A 189 2.48 -18.84 25.04
C SER A 189 1.23 -18.10 25.54
N THR A 190 1.09 -16.83 25.19
CA THR A 190 0.00 -15.97 25.68
C THR A 190 -1.05 -15.68 24.61
N PHE A 191 -0.66 -15.82 23.34
CA PHE A 191 -1.47 -15.46 22.20
C PHE A 191 -1.13 -16.35 21.00
N ARG A 192 -2.14 -16.74 20.21
CA ARG A 192 -1.94 -17.44 18.95
C ARG A 192 -2.97 -17.05 17.92
N GLU A 193 -2.55 -17.12 16.66
CA GLU A 193 -3.40 -16.92 15.51
C GLU A 193 -3.36 -18.16 14.60
N PHE A 194 -4.50 -18.50 14.02
CA PHE A 194 -4.64 -19.55 13.02
C PHE A 194 -5.22 -19.01 11.74
N TYR A 195 -4.76 -19.58 10.64
CA TYR A 195 -5.20 -19.22 9.31
C TYR A 195 -5.64 -20.46 8.55
N THR A 196 -6.76 -20.35 7.84
CA THR A 196 -7.18 -21.35 6.86
C THR A 196 -7.27 -20.68 5.49
N TYR A 197 -7.19 -21.50 4.45
CA TYR A 197 -7.11 -21.03 3.08
C TYR A 197 -8.13 -21.74 2.20
N THR A 198 -8.65 -21.01 1.22
CA THR A 198 -9.45 -21.59 0.15
C THR A 198 -8.58 -22.49 -0.75
N LEU A 199 -9.22 -23.27 -1.63
CA LEU A 199 -8.53 -24.06 -2.66
C LEU A 199 -7.67 -23.21 -3.63
N PHE A 200 -7.85 -21.89 -3.64
CA PHE A 200 -7.08 -20.96 -4.46
C PHE A 200 -6.05 -20.15 -3.64
N ASN A 201 -5.64 -20.67 -2.48
CA ASN A 201 -4.65 -20.04 -1.58
C ASN A 201 -5.00 -18.59 -1.16
N LYS A 202 -6.29 -18.30 -0.98
CA LYS A 202 -6.75 -17.05 -0.36
C LYS A 202 -7.10 -17.31 1.10
N ILE A 203 -6.77 -16.39 2.00
CA ILE A 203 -7.15 -16.52 3.43
C ILE A 203 -8.67 -16.65 3.51
N GLN A 204 -9.14 -17.73 4.10
CA GLN A 204 -10.57 -17.99 4.32
C GLN A 204 -10.99 -17.60 5.73
N THR A 205 -10.17 -17.94 6.73
CA THR A 205 -10.40 -17.53 8.12
C THR A 205 -9.11 -17.11 8.80
N ARG A 206 -9.20 -16.14 9.72
CA ARG A 206 -8.19 -15.84 10.73
C ARG A 206 -8.84 -15.94 12.11
N LEU A 207 -8.34 -16.80 12.99
CA LEU A 207 -8.81 -16.96 14.36
C LEU A 207 -7.72 -16.50 15.32
N ILE A 208 -8.08 -15.65 16.28
CA ILE A 208 -7.20 -15.13 17.32
C ILE A 208 -7.65 -15.69 18.67
N GLU A 209 -6.71 -16.27 19.41
CA GLU A 209 -6.95 -16.84 20.73
C GLU A 209 -5.92 -16.33 21.74
N PHE A 210 -6.38 -16.15 22.98
CA PHE A 210 -5.55 -15.76 24.11
C PHE A 210 -5.59 -16.86 25.18
N LYS A 211 -4.52 -16.96 25.96
CA LYS A 211 -4.47 -17.92 27.07
C LYS A 211 -5.27 -17.39 28.26
N GLY A 212 -6.42 -18.00 28.54
CA GLY A 212 -7.37 -17.62 29.59
C GLY A 212 -7.09 -18.22 30.96
N GLY A 213 -5.88 -18.06 31.48
CA GLY A 213 -5.47 -18.67 32.75
C GLY A 213 -5.45 -20.20 32.70
N PRO A 214 -5.87 -20.92 33.77
CA PRO A 214 -5.83 -22.39 33.80
C PRO A 214 -6.81 -23.07 32.83
N GLY A 215 -7.75 -22.31 32.24
CA GLY A 215 -8.80 -22.81 31.35
C GLY A 215 -8.36 -23.11 29.90
N GLY A 216 -7.11 -22.81 29.54
CA GLY A 216 -6.59 -23.05 28.19
C GLY A 216 -6.75 -21.85 27.26
N TRP A 217 -6.94 -22.11 25.97
CA TRP A 217 -7.05 -21.09 24.93
C TRP A 217 -8.49 -20.64 24.75
N ILE A 218 -8.72 -19.34 24.76
CA ILE A 218 -10.03 -18.72 24.60
C ILE A 218 -10.04 -17.96 23.27
N PRO A 219 -11.02 -18.22 22.38
CA PRO A 219 -11.19 -17.41 21.17
C PRO A 219 -11.56 -15.98 21.54
N GLN A 220 -10.93 -15.00 20.90
CA GLN A 220 -11.22 -13.58 21.13
C GLN A 220 -11.74 -12.91 19.88
N GLU A 221 -11.16 -13.22 18.73
CA GLU A 221 -11.62 -12.66 17.45
C GLU A 221 -11.56 -13.72 16.36
N LYS A 222 -12.51 -13.64 15.43
CA LYS A 222 -12.47 -14.41 14.18
C LYS A 222 -12.85 -13.53 13.01
N TYR A 223 -12.07 -13.61 11.95
CA TYR A 223 -12.32 -12.97 10.68
C TYR A 223 -12.64 -14.05 9.65
N SER A 224 -13.73 -13.88 8.90
CA SER A 224 -14.12 -14.76 7.81
C SER A 224 -14.17 -13.97 6.51
N TYR A 225 -13.53 -14.52 5.47
CA TYR A 225 -13.36 -13.87 4.17
C TYR A 225 -14.05 -14.71 3.10
N THR A 226 -14.86 -14.07 2.26
CA THR A 226 -15.41 -14.70 1.06
C THR A 226 -15.00 -13.93 -0.18
N TYR A 227 -14.88 -14.62 -1.31
CA TYR A 227 -14.38 -14.05 -2.55
C TYR A 227 -15.42 -14.25 -3.65
N ASN A 228 -15.46 -13.31 -4.59
CA ASN A 228 -16.26 -13.47 -5.80
C ASN A 228 -15.57 -14.45 -6.78
N LEU A 229 -16.24 -14.77 -7.89
CA LEU A 229 -15.68 -15.67 -8.91
C LEU A 229 -14.38 -15.15 -9.56
N GLY A 230 -14.13 -13.84 -9.52
CA GLY A 230 -12.89 -13.22 -9.98
C GLY A 230 -11.75 -13.28 -8.97
N GLY A 231 -11.99 -13.83 -7.77
CA GLY A 231 -10.99 -13.93 -6.71
C GLY A 231 -10.79 -12.65 -5.87
N SER A 232 -11.58 -11.60 -6.11
CA SER A 232 -11.58 -10.39 -5.28
C SER A 232 -12.41 -10.60 -4.01
N LEU A 233 -12.00 -9.96 -2.91
CA LEU A 233 -12.68 -10.06 -1.61
C LEU A 233 -14.11 -9.53 -1.73
N ASN A 234 -15.11 -10.35 -1.48
CA ASN A 234 -16.52 -9.97 -1.57
C ASN A 234 -17.08 -9.56 -0.20
N THR A 235 -16.70 -10.27 0.86
CA THR A 235 -17.20 -10.02 2.21
C THR A 235 -16.13 -10.30 3.25
N LEU A 236 -16.06 -9.42 4.26
CA LEU A 236 -15.37 -9.63 5.52
C LEU A 236 -16.41 -9.67 6.64
N LEU A 237 -16.34 -10.68 7.51
CA LEU A 237 -17.11 -10.74 8.77
C LEU A 237 -16.12 -10.81 9.93
N LYS A 238 -16.23 -9.90 10.89
CA LYS A 238 -15.53 -9.98 12.17
C LYS A 238 -16.49 -10.43 13.26
N GLN A 239 -16.06 -11.43 14.02
CA GLN A 239 -16.75 -11.94 15.20
C GLN A 239 -15.84 -11.79 16.42
N VAL A 240 -16.39 -11.47 17.59
CA VAL A 240 -15.63 -11.30 18.84
C VAL A 240 -16.37 -11.89 20.04
N ASP A 241 -15.61 -12.32 21.06
CA ASP A 241 -16.18 -12.72 22.35
C ASP A 241 -16.53 -11.47 23.15
N MET A 242 -17.75 -10.95 22.94
CA MET A 242 -18.19 -9.70 23.56
C MET A 242 -18.43 -9.83 25.06
N TYR A 243 -18.81 -11.02 25.54
CA TYR A 243 -19.29 -11.23 26.90
C TYR A 243 -18.32 -12.02 27.78
N GLY A 244 -17.19 -12.47 27.23
CA GLY A 244 -16.21 -13.30 27.93
C GLY A 244 -16.72 -14.72 28.19
N ASP A 245 -17.74 -15.17 27.46
CA ASP A 245 -18.35 -16.50 27.58
C ASP A 245 -17.81 -17.49 26.52
N GLN A 246 -16.80 -17.05 25.76
CA GLN A 246 -16.11 -17.81 24.70
C GLN A 246 -16.98 -18.08 23.47
N VAL A 247 -18.13 -17.41 23.35
CA VAL A 247 -18.97 -17.45 22.15
C VAL A 247 -18.63 -16.23 21.29
N LEU A 248 -18.30 -16.47 20.02
CA LEU A 248 -17.98 -15.39 19.09
C LEU A 248 -19.27 -14.86 18.45
N ASP A 249 -19.59 -13.61 18.74
CA ASP A 249 -20.73 -12.88 18.19
C ASP A 249 -20.28 -12.00 17.01
N ASP A 250 -21.17 -11.77 16.04
CA ASP A 250 -20.89 -10.89 14.90
C ASP A 250 -20.77 -9.42 15.35
N GLU A 251 -19.59 -8.83 15.17
CA GLU A 251 -19.33 -7.41 15.51
C GLU A 251 -19.65 -6.52 14.31
N TYR A 252 -19.03 -6.81 13.17
CA TYR A 252 -19.29 -6.08 11.93
C TYR A 252 -19.09 -6.93 10.68
N LYS A 253 -19.73 -6.48 9.60
CA LYS A 253 -19.57 -7.02 8.25
C LYS A 253 -19.20 -5.91 7.28
N VAL A 254 -18.27 -6.19 6.37
CA VAL A 254 -17.91 -5.29 5.26
C VAL A 254 -18.24 -5.97 3.94
N LEU A 255 -18.98 -5.26 3.08
CA LEU A 255 -19.24 -5.65 1.70
C LEU A 255 -18.37 -4.82 0.76
N TYR A 256 -17.71 -5.48 -0.17
CA TYR A 256 -16.87 -4.85 -1.18
C TYR A 256 -17.54 -4.98 -2.54
N THR A 257 -17.59 -3.88 -3.28
CA THR A 257 -17.98 -3.90 -4.70
C THR A 257 -16.83 -3.36 -5.54
N TYR A 258 -16.80 -3.76 -6.80
CA TYR A 258 -15.70 -3.46 -7.71
C TYR A 258 -16.23 -2.87 -9.01
N ASN A 259 -15.43 -2.01 -9.60
CA ASN A 259 -15.63 -1.52 -10.96
C ASN A 259 -15.38 -2.67 -11.96
N PRO A 260 -15.82 -2.56 -13.22
CA PRO A 260 -15.61 -3.59 -14.24
C PRO A 260 -14.12 -3.92 -14.53
N ASP A 261 -13.22 -3.01 -14.20
CA ASP A 261 -11.76 -3.19 -14.31
C ASP A 261 -11.16 -3.96 -13.12
N GLY A 262 -11.96 -4.31 -12.12
CA GLY A 262 -11.54 -5.05 -10.93
C GLY A 262 -11.07 -4.17 -9.76
N ASN A 263 -11.07 -2.84 -9.90
CA ASN A 263 -10.68 -1.93 -8.83
C ASN A 263 -11.79 -1.77 -7.76
N PRO A 264 -11.46 -1.67 -6.46
CA PRO A 264 -12.46 -1.46 -5.41
C PRO A 264 -13.29 -0.21 -5.68
N HIS A 265 -14.59 -0.35 -5.86
CA HIS A 265 -15.52 0.76 -6.07
C HIS A 265 -16.08 1.29 -4.75
N GLN A 266 -16.44 0.39 -3.84
CA GLN A 266 -17.10 0.77 -2.60
C GLN A 266 -16.93 -0.29 -1.51
N GLU A 267 -16.81 0.20 -0.28
CA GLU A 267 -16.87 -0.56 0.96
C GLU A 267 -18.10 -0.12 1.76
N THR A 268 -18.92 -1.09 2.18
CA THR A 268 -20.07 -0.83 3.04
C THR A 268 -19.91 -1.59 4.35
N TYR A 269 -19.77 -0.86 5.45
CA TYR A 269 -19.63 -1.37 6.80
C TYR A 269 -21.00 -1.46 7.46
N PHE A 270 -21.29 -2.60 8.07
CA PHE A 270 -22.48 -2.87 8.85
C PHE A 270 -22.04 -3.21 10.27
N HIS A 271 -22.37 -2.37 11.24
CA HIS A 271 -22.26 -2.75 12.65
C HIS A 271 -23.44 -3.66 13.00
N LEU A 272 -23.14 -4.88 13.44
CA LEU A 272 -24.12 -5.96 13.64
C LEU A 272 -24.52 -6.13 15.11
N GLU A 273 -24.01 -5.28 16.01
CA GLU A 273 -24.33 -5.31 17.42
C GLU A 273 -25.84 -5.31 17.72
N ALA A 274 -26.22 -5.95 18.83
CA ALA A 274 -27.50 -5.80 19.52
C ALA A 274 -27.65 -4.44 20.24
N SER A 275 -26.85 -3.45 19.87
CA SER A 275 -26.95 -2.07 20.34
C SER A 275 -28.15 -1.37 19.70
N PRO A 276 -28.77 -0.35 20.31
CA PRO A 276 -29.78 0.50 19.66
C PRO A 276 -29.25 1.24 18.42
N LEU A 277 -27.95 1.16 18.14
CA LEU A 277 -27.27 1.64 16.93
C LEU A 277 -27.12 0.56 15.84
N SER A 278 -27.70 -0.62 16.05
CA SER A 278 -27.89 -1.67 15.05
C SER A 278 -28.41 -1.06 13.75
N GLY A 279 -27.65 -1.22 12.67
CA GLY A 279 -27.99 -0.68 11.36
C GLY A 279 -27.28 0.61 10.96
N MET A 280 -26.33 1.12 11.76
CA MET A 280 -25.41 2.15 11.25
C MET A 280 -24.59 1.58 10.09
N GLN A 281 -24.76 2.20 8.92
CA GLN A 281 -24.03 1.88 7.71
C GLN A 281 -23.02 2.99 7.45
N GLN A 282 -21.73 2.65 7.41
CA GLN A 282 -20.72 3.54 6.86
C GLN A 282 -20.41 3.07 5.44
N ARG A 283 -20.25 4.04 4.53
CA ARG A 283 -19.98 3.74 3.12
C ARG A 283 -18.83 4.59 2.64
N LEU A 284 -17.78 3.91 2.20
CA LEU A 284 -16.63 4.53 1.54
C LEU A 284 -16.73 4.22 0.04
N THR A 285 -16.75 5.25 -0.80
CA THR A 285 -16.79 5.10 -2.27
C THR A 285 -15.49 5.63 -2.85
N TYR A 286 -14.85 4.83 -3.70
CA TYR A 286 -13.63 5.18 -4.40
C TYR A 286 -13.94 5.67 -5.80
N PHE A 287 -13.35 6.80 -6.18
CA PHE A 287 -13.44 7.35 -7.52
C PHE A 287 -12.04 7.39 -8.11
N TYR A 288 -11.85 6.65 -9.20
CA TYR A 288 -10.60 6.67 -9.96
C TYR A 288 -10.83 7.60 -11.14
N THR A 289 -10.38 8.85 -11.01
CA THR A 289 -10.19 9.71 -12.16
C THR A 289 -8.79 9.42 -12.70
N LEU A 290 -8.69 8.96 -13.94
CA LEU A 290 -7.45 9.13 -14.67
C LEU A 290 -7.23 10.62 -14.73
N SER A 291 -6.27 11.13 -13.95
CA SER A 291 -5.85 12.52 -14.11
C SER A 291 -5.33 12.62 -15.54
N ASN A 292 -6.14 13.20 -16.41
CA ASN A 292 -5.64 13.95 -17.53
C ASN A 292 -4.89 15.14 -16.93
N GLU A 293 -3.76 14.91 -16.25
CA GLU A 293 -2.76 15.95 -16.10
C GLU A 293 -2.56 16.49 -17.51
N GLU A 294 -2.62 17.81 -17.63
CA GLU A 294 -2.53 18.56 -18.87
C GLU A 294 -1.38 18.03 -19.72
N SER A 295 -1.65 17.01 -20.53
CA SER A 295 -0.91 16.81 -21.74
C SER A 295 -1.33 18.03 -22.54
N GLY A 296 -0.50 19.08 -22.48
CA GLY A 296 -0.60 20.21 -23.39
C GLY A 296 -0.92 19.64 -24.77
N PRO A 297 -1.85 20.28 -25.51
CA PRO A 297 -2.68 19.65 -26.55
C PRO A 297 -1.97 18.48 -27.20
N GLN A 298 -2.36 17.25 -26.83
CA GLN A 298 -1.74 16.04 -27.36
C GLN A 298 -1.90 16.10 -28.87
N LYS A 299 -0.81 16.46 -29.56
CA LYS A 299 -0.77 16.45 -31.00
C LYS A 299 -0.77 14.99 -31.40
N THR A 300 -1.94 14.52 -31.81
CA THR A 300 -2.10 13.24 -32.48
C THR A 300 -1.26 13.29 -33.74
N LEU A 301 -0.44 12.27 -33.91
CA LEU A 301 0.46 12.19 -35.03
C LEU A 301 0.19 10.90 -35.79
N THR A 302 0.12 11.01 -37.11
CA THR A 302 -0.12 9.84 -37.94
C THR A 302 1.19 9.32 -38.49
N VAL A 303 1.38 8.01 -38.41
CA VAL A 303 2.57 7.32 -38.92
C VAL A 303 2.19 6.59 -40.20
N TYR A 304 2.99 6.78 -41.27
CA TYR A 304 2.76 6.22 -42.60
C TYR A 304 4.02 5.56 -43.17
N PRO A 305 3.91 4.51 -44.00
CA PRO A 305 2.67 3.79 -44.29
C PRO A 305 2.18 3.01 -43.06
N ASN A 306 0.89 2.66 -43.05
CA ASN A 306 0.31 1.80 -42.03
C ASN A 306 -0.80 0.96 -42.70
N PRO A 307 -0.58 -0.33 -42.99
CA PRO A 307 0.56 -1.14 -42.53
C PRO A 307 1.92 -0.74 -43.12
N ALA A 308 2.99 -0.96 -42.37
CA ALA A 308 4.38 -0.70 -42.74
C ALA A 308 5.18 -2.00 -42.88
N ALA A 309 6.23 -1.97 -43.69
CA ALA A 309 7.15 -3.11 -43.88
C ALA A 309 8.53 -2.82 -43.27
N GLU A 310 9.23 -1.82 -43.79
CA GLU A 310 10.64 -1.54 -43.43
C GLU A 310 10.85 -0.14 -42.86
N LEU A 311 10.11 0.85 -43.35
CA LEU A 311 10.26 2.25 -42.95
C LEU A 311 8.91 2.83 -42.54
N VAL A 312 8.97 3.73 -41.57
CA VAL A 312 7.85 4.58 -41.17
C VAL A 312 8.24 6.04 -41.16
N GLN A 313 7.32 6.91 -41.59
CA GLN A 313 7.38 8.35 -41.55
C GLN A 313 6.32 8.86 -40.57
N ALA A 314 6.77 9.70 -39.64
CA ALA A 314 5.93 10.47 -38.76
C ALA A 314 5.50 11.77 -39.47
N ASP A 315 4.20 11.95 -39.74
CA ASP A 315 3.68 13.16 -40.38
C ASP A 315 3.81 14.38 -39.44
N GLY A 316 4.27 15.52 -39.95
CA GLY A 316 4.48 16.72 -39.14
C GLY A 316 5.73 16.72 -38.23
N ILE A 317 6.52 15.64 -38.18
CA ILE A 317 7.84 15.65 -37.53
C ILE A 317 8.92 16.04 -38.54
N THR A 318 9.55 17.18 -38.31
CA THR A 318 10.72 17.62 -39.08
C THR A 318 11.97 17.53 -38.20
N GLY A 319 13.04 16.91 -38.70
CA GLY A 319 14.29 16.73 -37.96
C GLY A 319 14.40 15.41 -37.19
N ASN A 320 15.39 15.36 -36.30
CA ASN A 320 15.73 14.15 -35.54
C ASN A 320 14.86 14.01 -34.29
N GLY A 321 14.65 12.77 -33.86
CA GLY A 321 13.89 12.45 -32.65
C GLY A 321 14.01 10.97 -32.32
N THR A 322 13.13 10.51 -31.43
CA THR A 322 13.07 9.11 -31.00
C THR A 322 11.67 8.57 -31.21
N LEU A 323 11.53 7.46 -31.93
CA LEU A 323 10.30 6.68 -32.03
C LEU A 323 10.34 5.56 -30.99
N LEU A 324 9.41 5.61 -30.04
CA LEU A 324 9.15 4.56 -29.07
C LEU A 324 7.99 3.70 -29.56
N LEU A 325 8.24 2.41 -29.75
CA LEU A 325 7.21 1.43 -30.12
C LEU A 325 7.00 0.49 -28.94
N SER A 326 5.75 0.23 -28.56
CA SER A 326 5.40 -0.77 -27.56
C SER A 326 4.54 -1.85 -28.20
N ASP A 327 4.90 -3.12 -28.05
CA ASP A 327 4.02 -4.22 -28.47
C ASP A 327 2.87 -4.45 -27.47
N LEU A 328 2.00 -5.41 -27.77
CA LEU A 328 0.87 -5.76 -26.90
C LEU A 328 1.26 -6.44 -25.57
N TYR A 329 2.51 -6.88 -25.45
CA TYR A 329 3.04 -7.54 -24.26
C TYR A 329 3.85 -6.57 -23.38
N GLY A 330 3.98 -5.31 -23.80
CA GLY A 330 4.69 -4.26 -23.06
C GLY A 330 6.18 -4.18 -23.39
N HIS A 331 6.71 -4.94 -24.35
CA HIS A 331 8.08 -4.75 -24.79
C HIS A 331 8.22 -3.43 -25.53
N THR A 332 9.25 -2.65 -25.19
CA THR A 332 9.50 -1.33 -25.76
C THR A 332 10.72 -1.34 -26.67
N PHE A 333 10.61 -0.67 -27.80
CA PHE A 333 11.67 -0.50 -28.79
C PHE A 333 11.92 0.98 -29.00
N GLN A 334 13.18 1.38 -28.98
CA GLN A 334 13.59 2.77 -29.18
C GLN A 334 14.36 2.89 -30.49
N LEU A 335 13.78 3.61 -31.44
CA LEU A 335 14.34 3.81 -32.78
C LEU A 335 14.69 5.28 -32.98
N SER A 336 15.82 5.54 -33.64
CA SER A 336 16.18 6.90 -34.02
C SER A 336 15.33 7.35 -35.21
N LEU A 337 14.68 8.51 -35.09
CA LEU A 337 14.06 9.20 -36.22
C LEU A 337 15.11 10.11 -36.86
N GLN A 338 15.31 9.96 -38.17
CA GLN A 338 16.08 10.89 -39.00
C GLN A 338 15.12 11.57 -39.98
N ASN A 339 14.95 12.89 -39.84
CA ASN A 339 13.97 13.66 -40.61
C ASN A 339 12.56 13.05 -40.59
N GLY A 340 12.12 12.63 -39.40
CA GLY A 340 10.81 11.99 -39.18
C GLY A 340 10.69 10.56 -39.71
N ARG A 341 11.77 9.92 -40.20
CA ARG A 341 11.79 8.52 -40.65
C ARG A 341 12.51 7.60 -39.68
N ALA A 342 11.97 6.41 -39.44
CA ALA A 342 12.63 5.35 -38.67
C ALA A 342 12.61 4.04 -39.46
N ASP A 343 13.71 3.31 -39.34
CA ASP A 343 13.86 1.94 -39.83
C ASP A 343 13.29 0.96 -38.79
N ILE A 344 12.28 0.21 -39.20
CA ILE A 344 11.55 -0.80 -38.41
C ILE A 344 11.79 -2.22 -38.95
N SER A 345 12.70 -2.39 -39.90
CA SER A 345 12.98 -3.68 -40.57
C SER A 345 13.52 -4.76 -39.62
N ALA A 346 13.99 -4.39 -38.43
CA ALA A 346 14.38 -5.33 -37.38
C ALA A 346 13.20 -5.85 -36.54
N LEU A 347 12.01 -5.21 -36.61
CA LEU A 347 10.87 -5.53 -35.73
C LEU A 347 9.94 -6.59 -36.35
N ALA A 348 9.49 -7.54 -35.54
CA ALA A 348 8.56 -8.58 -35.97
C ALA A 348 7.22 -7.98 -36.46
N ALA A 349 6.55 -8.68 -37.38
CA ALA A 349 5.20 -8.32 -37.81
C ALA A 349 4.23 -8.34 -36.61
N GLY A 350 3.35 -7.35 -36.53
CA GLY A 350 2.49 -7.17 -35.36
C GLY A 350 1.89 -5.78 -35.23
N MET A 351 1.17 -5.56 -34.13
CA MET A 351 0.60 -4.26 -33.78
C MET A 351 1.43 -3.62 -32.67
N TYR A 352 1.76 -2.35 -32.88
CA TYR A 352 2.53 -1.54 -31.94
C TYR A 352 1.79 -0.25 -31.63
N ILE A 353 2.01 0.28 -30.42
CA ILE A 353 1.63 1.65 -30.05
C ILE A 353 2.87 2.53 -30.23
N ALA A 354 2.75 3.54 -31.07
CA ALA A 354 3.83 4.47 -31.36
C ALA A 354 3.75 5.73 -30.50
N ARG A 355 4.90 6.19 -30.01
CA ARG A 355 5.10 7.51 -29.41
C ARG A 355 6.37 8.12 -29.97
N ILE A 356 6.38 9.43 -30.15
CA ILE A 356 7.55 10.15 -30.65
C ILE A 356 7.98 11.16 -29.60
N GLN A 357 9.27 11.15 -29.27
CA GLN A 357 9.90 12.16 -28.45
C GLN A 357 10.80 13.02 -29.33
N GLN A 358 10.55 14.32 -29.35
CA GLN A 358 11.40 15.29 -30.04
C GLN A 358 11.58 16.50 -29.14
N LYS A 359 12.83 16.74 -28.73
CA LYS A 359 13.17 17.76 -27.72
C LYS A 359 12.36 17.51 -26.43
N GLU A 360 11.64 18.50 -25.95
CA GLU A 360 10.78 18.43 -24.75
C GLU A 360 9.32 18.05 -25.07
N GLN A 361 9.00 17.72 -26.33
CA GLN A 361 7.64 17.36 -26.74
C GLN A 361 7.49 15.85 -26.95
N THR A 362 6.36 15.33 -26.47
CA THR A 362 5.92 13.95 -26.73
C THR A 362 4.68 13.96 -27.60
N TYR A 363 4.71 13.21 -28.70
CA TYR A 363 3.61 13.02 -29.63
C TYR A 363 3.13 11.57 -29.54
N ASN A 364 1.83 11.33 -29.49
CA ASN A 364 1.28 9.98 -29.55
C ASN A 364 1.03 9.61 -31.02
N GLY A 365 1.82 8.65 -31.52
CA GLY A 365 1.83 8.19 -32.91
C GLY A 365 0.74 7.18 -33.28
N GLY A 366 -0.25 6.98 -32.40
CA GLY A 366 -1.34 6.03 -32.63
C GLY A 366 -0.88 4.58 -32.80
N LYS A 367 -1.74 3.77 -33.42
CA LYS A 367 -1.50 2.35 -33.72
C LYS A 367 -0.67 2.23 -35.00
N LEU A 368 0.43 1.46 -34.97
CA LEU A 368 1.22 1.06 -36.13
C LEU A 368 1.08 -0.45 -36.36
N ILE A 369 0.78 -0.85 -37.58
CA ILE A 369 0.77 -2.27 -38.00
C ILE A 369 2.01 -2.53 -38.83
N ILE A 370 2.81 -3.52 -38.46
CA ILE A 370 3.91 -4.03 -39.28
C ILE A 370 3.41 -5.29 -39.99
N ALA A 371 3.33 -5.25 -41.31
CA ALA A 371 2.94 -6.37 -42.17
C ALA A 371 4.13 -6.74 -43.07
N ARG A 372 4.60 -7.98 -42.95
CA ARG A 372 5.66 -8.54 -43.79
C ARG A 372 5.09 -9.57 -44.75
#